data_AF-A0A7Z9CU77-F1
#
_entry.id   AF-A0A7Z9CU77-F1
#
_cell.length_a   1.000
_cell.length_b   1.000
_cell.length_c   1.000
_cell.angle_alpha   90.00
_cell.angle_beta   90.00
_cell.angle_gamma   90.00
#
_symmetry.space_group_name_H-M   'P 1'
#
loop_
_entity.id
_entity.type
_entity.pdbx_description
1 polymer ?
#
loop_
_entity_poly.entity_id
_entity_poly.type
_entity_poly.pdbx_seq_one_letter_code
_entity_poly.pdbx_strand_id
1 'polypeptide(L)'
;MSNSNDFPLVEAPTSGRKGLFSISMVLFSFTFFTGTMFAGGKLGVSFSIVNLLWIAVIGNFLLALYAASLGWIAARSGLNTVLMGRFCFGEIGSRLADFILGFAELGWYAWGTATVAISLVKILALPEALTVPLMVLFGILFCVTALVGYKGLDALSRVSVPLMFILLVVSMYLAATTPAAGRR
;
A
#
# COMPACT_ATOMS: atom_id res chain seq x y z
N MET A 1 5.79 -18.49 -24.94
CA MET A 1 6.10 -18.80 -23.53
C MET A 1 6.53 -17.50 -22.87
N SER A 2 5.70 -16.89 -22.03
CA SER A 2 6.11 -15.67 -21.33
C SER A 2 7.10 -16.08 -20.23
N ASN A 3 8.34 -15.61 -20.32
CA ASN A 3 9.28 -15.64 -19.21
C ASN A 3 8.77 -14.68 -18.12
N SER A 4 7.79 -15.12 -17.33
CA SER A 4 7.28 -14.33 -16.20
C SER A 4 8.33 -14.31 -15.10
N ASN A 5 9.12 -13.24 -15.03
CA ASN A 5 10.15 -13.00 -14.01
C ASN A 5 9.61 -12.90 -12.56
N ASP A 6 8.29 -13.03 -12.38
CA ASP A 6 7.56 -12.85 -11.12
C ASP A 6 6.78 -14.10 -10.67
N PHE A 7 6.96 -15.25 -11.37
CA PHE A 7 6.48 -16.59 -10.97
C PHE A 7 5.08 -16.63 -10.29
N PRO A 8 3.99 -16.18 -10.95
CA PRO A 8 2.69 -16.04 -10.30
C PRO A 8 1.95 -17.36 -10.07
N LEU A 9 2.23 -18.38 -10.87
CA LEU A 9 1.53 -19.67 -10.87
C LEU A 9 2.38 -20.83 -10.37
N VAL A 10 3.64 -20.58 -10.05
CA VAL A 10 4.63 -21.60 -9.69
C VAL A 10 5.50 -21.08 -8.56
N GLU A 11 6.18 -21.99 -7.85
CA GLU A 11 7.16 -21.62 -6.86
C GLU A 11 8.29 -20.77 -7.48
N ALA A 12 8.68 -19.70 -6.79
CA ALA A 12 9.77 -18.85 -7.25
C ALA A 12 11.13 -19.56 -7.02
N PRO A 13 11.89 -19.86 -8.11
CA PRO A 13 13.21 -20.46 -7.99
C PRO A 13 14.16 -19.51 -7.26
N THR A 14 15.20 -20.05 -6.62
CA THR A 14 16.13 -19.28 -5.79
C THR A 14 16.76 -18.09 -6.54
N SER A 15 17.04 -18.25 -7.84
CA SER A 15 17.56 -17.18 -8.71
C SER A 15 16.55 -16.08 -9.04
N GLY A 16 15.25 -16.34 -8.89
CA GLY A 16 14.16 -15.40 -9.13
C GLY A 16 13.77 -14.57 -7.91
N ARG A 17 14.25 -14.95 -6.72
CA ARG A 17 13.92 -14.31 -5.43
C ARG A 17 14.55 -12.91 -5.35
N LYS A 18 13.80 -11.96 -4.77
CA LYS A 18 14.22 -10.55 -4.68
C LYS A 18 14.96 -10.29 -3.37
N GLY A 19 15.90 -9.35 -3.40
CA GLY A 19 16.70 -8.97 -2.24
C GLY A 19 15.90 -8.15 -1.22
N LEU A 20 16.38 -8.18 0.04
CA LEU A 20 15.73 -7.51 1.18
C LEU A 20 15.46 -6.03 0.92
N PHE A 21 16.45 -5.28 0.40
CA PHE A 21 16.31 -3.84 0.16
C PHE A 21 15.16 -3.49 -0.78
N SER A 22 15.01 -4.22 -1.89
CA SER A 22 13.93 -4.00 -2.86
C SER A 22 12.57 -4.31 -2.25
N ILE A 23 12.46 -5.42 -1.52
CA ILE A 23 11.24 -5.79 -0.80
C ILE A 23 10.89 -4.74 0.26
N SER A 24 11.87 -4.27 1.04
CA SER A 24 11.68 -3.23 2.04
C SER A 24 11.18 -1.91 1.42
N MET A 25 11.72 -1.50 0.27
CA MET A 25 11.25 -0.29 -0.43
C MET A 25 9.80 -0.43 -0.87
N VAL A 26 9.41 -1.59 -1.40
CA VAL A 26 8.02 -1.86 -1.77
C VAL A 26 7.11 -1.85 -0.53
N LEU A 27 7.52 -2.48 0.58
CA LEU A 27 6.76 -2.48 1.84
C LEU A 27 6.64 -1.08 2.46
N PHE A 28 7.70 -0.26 2.41
CA PHE A 28 7.64 1.13 2.86
C PHE A 28 6.67 1.94 2.01
N SER A 29 6.63 1.73 0.69
CA SER A 29 5.65 2.42 -0.17
C SER A 29 4.21 2.09 0.20
N PHE A 30 3.93 0.85 0.62
CA PHE A 30 2.63 0.45 1.16
C PHE A 30 2.33 1.13 2.51
N THR A 31 3.35 1.39 3.33
CA THR A 31 3.19 2.11 4.61
C THR A 31 2.86 3.59 4.38
N PHE A 32 3.44 4.22 3.35
CA PHE A 32 3.15 5.59 2.94
C PHE A 32 1.88 5.72 2.07
N PHE A 33 1.08 4.65 1.99
CA PHE A 33 -0.20 4.69 1.29
C PHE A 33 -1.14 5.75 1.91
N THR A 34 -1.83 6.51 1.08
CA THR A 34 -2.72 7.59 1.54
C THR A 34 -3.76 7.10 2.56
N GLY A 35 -4.23 5.85 2.45
CA GLY A 35 -5.20 5.27 3.37
C GLY A 35 -4.67 5.07 4.78
N THR A 36 -3.45 4.58 4.93
CA THR A 36 -2.80 4.41 6.24
C THR A 36 -2.53 5.77 6.87
N MET A 37 -2.10 6.76 6.08
CA MET A 37 -1.91 8.13 6.55
C MET A 37 -3.22 8.79 7.01
N PHE A 38 -4.32 8.59 6.27
CA PHE A 38 -5.64 9.10 6.64
C PHE A 38 -6.14 8.49 7.96
N ALA A 39 -6.00 7.17 8.12
CA ALA A 39 -6.33 6.49 9.37
C ALA A 39 -5.45 6.99 10.54
N GLY A 40 -4.14 7.15 10.30
CA GLY A 40 -3.20 7.71 11.28
C GLY A 40 -3.58 9.14 11.71
N GLY A 41 -3.99 10.00 10.78
CA GLY A 41 -4.47 11.34 11.07
C GLY A 41 -5.72 11.36 11.96
N LYS A 42 -6.68 10.45 11.69
CA LYS A 42 -7.87 10.27 12.54
C LYS A 42 -7.53 9.79 13.95
N LEU A 43 -6.60 8.84 14.07
CA LEU A 43 -6.12 8.38 15.38
C LEU A 43 -5.37 9.50 16.12
N GLY A 44 -4.57 10.29 15.40
CA GLY A 44 -3.77 11.36 15.96
C GLY A 44 -4.58 12.47 16.63
N VAL A 45 -5.80 12.74 16.16
CA VAL A 45 -6.71 13.70 16.81
C VAL A 45 -7.54 13.09 17.94
N SER A 46 -7.57 11.76 18.06
CA SER A 46 -8.40 11.04 19.03
C SER A 46 -7.68 10.72 20.35
N PHE A 47 -6.35 10.80 20.37
CA PHE A 47 -5.53 10.44 21.54
C PHE A 47 -4.51 11.54 21.87
N SER A 48 -4.08 11.59 23.14
CA SER A 48 -2.92 12.39 23.51
C SER A 48 -1.65 11.85 22.84
N ILE A 49 -0.64 12.70 22.65
CA ILE A 49 0.60 12.33 21.97
C ILE A 49 1.28 11.10 22.60
N VAL A 50 1.31 11.01 23.93
CA VAL A 50 1.93 9.89 24.64
C VAL A 50 1.17 8.58 24.38
N ASN A 51 -0.16 8.60 24.47
CA ASN A 51 -0.98 7.42 24.19
C ASN A 51 -0.87 7.01 22.72
N LEU A 52 -0.86 7.98 21.81
CA LEU A 52 -0.67 7.75 20.39
C LEU A 52 0.67 7.06 20.09
N LEU A 53 1.76 7.48 20.74
CA LEU A 53 3.07 6.84 20.60
C LEU A 53 3.05 5.38 21.06
N TRP A 54 2.43 5.07 22.20
CA TRP A 54 2.30 3.69 22.66
C TRP A 54 1.43 2.84 21.73
N ILE A 55 0.30 3.37 21.28
CA ILE A 55 -0.56 2.71 20.28
C ILE A 55 0.23 2.42 19.01
N ALA A 56 0.98 3.40 18.50
CA ALA A 56 1.79 3.25 17.31
C ALA A 56 2.89 2.20 17.48
N VAL A 57 3.65 2.23 18.59
CA VAL A 57 4.74 1.28 18.84
C VAL A 57 4.20 -0.14 18.98
N ILE A 58 3.21 -0.35 19.83
CA ILE A 58 2.66 -1.69 20.10
C ILE A 58 1.96 -2.23 18.84
N GLY A 59 1.15 -1.41 18.17
CA GLY A 59 0.45 -1.81 16.95
C GLY A 59 1.41 -2.18 15.82
N ASN A 60 2.43 -1.36 15.57
CA ASN A 60 3.43 -1.66 14.54
C ASN A 60 4.33 -2.84 14.93
N PHE A 61 4.63 -3.04 16.21
CA PHE A 61 5.41 -4.20 16.65
C PHE A 61 4.66 -5.52 16.41
N LEU A 62 3.37 -5.57 16.75
CA LEU A 62 2.52 -6.74 16.48
C LEU A 62 2.39 -6.99 14.97
N LEU A 63 2.19 -5.93 14.19
CA LEU A 63 2.11 -6.03 12.73
C LEU A 63 3.44 -6.50 12.12
N ALA A 64 4.57 -5.99 12.61
CA ALA A 64 5.90 -6.39 12.16
C ALA A 64 6.18 -7.87 12.47
N LEU A 65 5.79 -8.36 13.65
CA LEU A 65 5.93 -9.77 14.00
C LEU A 65 5.09 -10.66 13.08
N TYR A 66 3.85 -10.27 12.82
CA TYR A 66 2.95 -10.97 11.89
C TYR A 66 3.53 -11.00 10.47
N ALA A 67 3.92 -9.84 9.93
CA ALA A 67 4.49 -9.72 8.59
C ALA A 67 5.83 -10.46 8.45
N ALA A 68 6.70 -10.41 9.47
CA ALA A 68 7.96 -11.14 9.48
C ALA A 68 7.73 -12.67 9.49
N SER A 69 6.73 -13.15 10.23
CA SER A 69 6.36 -14.57 10.25
C SER A 69 5.90 -15.05 8.88
N LEU A 70 4.99 -14.30 8.24
CA LEU A 70 4.54 -14.60 6.88
C LEU A 70 5.66 -14.49 5.85
N GLY A 71 6.49 -13.45 5.95
CA GLY A 71 7.63 -13.23 5.07
C GLY A 71 8.66 -14.36 5.17
N TRP A 72 8.90 -14.88 6.38
CA TRP A 72 9.78 -16.03 6.60
C TRP A 72 9.22 -17.31 5.96
N ILE A 73 7.92 -17.57 6.12
CA ILE A 73 7.25 -18.71 5.49
C ILE A 73 7.36 -18.61 3.96
N ALA A 74 7.03 -17.45 3.38
CA ALA A 74 7.09 -17.20 1.94
C ALA A 74 8.53 -17.30 1.38
N ALA A 75 9.52 -16.77 2.11
CA ALA A 75 10.92 -16.85 1.70
C ALA A 75 11.46 -18.28 1.70
N ARG A 76 10.99 -19.13 2.62
CA ARG A 76 11.41 -20.54 2.70
C ARG A 76 10.68 -21.39 1.65
N SER A 77 9.38 -21.22 1.49
CA SER A 77 8.55 -22.02 0.60
C SER A 77 8.62 -21.59 -0.87
N GLY A 78 9.00 -20.35 -1.15
CA GLY A 78 8.96 -19.79 -2.51
C GLY A 78 7.54 -19.59 -3.05
N LEU A 79 6.51 -19.79 -2.23
CA LEU A 79 5.11 -19.68 -2.63
C LEU A 79 4.56 -18.27 -2.37
N ASN A 80 3.73 -17.79 -3.28
CA ASN A 80 2.94 -16.59 -3.06
C ASN A 80 1.66 -16.91 -2.24
N THR A 81 0.94 -15.87 -1.82
CA THR A 81 -0.26 -15.99 -0.96
C THR A 81 -1.31 -16.93 -1.55
N VAL A 82 -1.56 -16.87 -2.85
CA VAL A 82 -2.55 -17.72 -3.53
C VAL A 82 -2.11 -19.18 -3.52
N LEU A 83 -0.84 -19.46 -3.83
CA LEU A 83 -0.29 -20.81 -3.81
C LEU A 83 -0.26 -21.40 -2.39
N MET A 84 0.09 -20.60 -1.38
CA MET A 84 -0.01 -21.02 0.02
C MET A 84 -1.46 -21.33 0.42
N GLY A 85 -2.41 -20.51 -0.03
CA GLY A 85 -3.84 -20.75 0.21
C GLY A 85 -4.32 -22.08 -0.37
N ARG A 86 -3.90 -22.41 -1.60
CA ARG A 86 -4.18 -23.70 -2.23
C ARG A 86 -3.54 -24.88 -1.49
N PHE A 87 -2.32 -24.70 -0.98
CA PHE A 87 -1.64 -25.73 -0.19
C PHE A 87 -2.35 -26.01 1.13
N CYS A 88 -2.84 -24.98 1.82
CA CYS A 88 -3.51 -25.12 3.12
C CYS A 88 -4.97 -25.59 3.02
N PHE A 89 -5.73 -25.07 2.05
CA PHE A 89 -7.20 -25.25 1.98
C PHE A 89 -7.66 -26.13 0.82
N GLY A 90 -6.73 -26.58 -0.04
CA GLY A 90 -7.06 -27.24 -1.30
C GLY A 90 -7.67 -26.27 -2.32
N GLU A 91 -7.94 -26.78 -3.51
CA GLU A 91 -8.33 -25.97 -4.67
C GLU A 91 -9.76 -25.40 -4.62
N ILE A 92 -10.64 -26.04 -3.83
CA ILE A 92 -12.01 -25.56 -3.60
C ILE A 92 -12.04 -24.60 -2.41
N GLY A 93 -11.35 -24.93 -1.31
CA GLY A 93 -11.32 -24.11 -0.10
C GLY A 93 -10.58 -22.79 -0.30
N SER A 94 -9.52 -22.78 -1.12
CA SER A 94 -8.77 -21.54 -1.40
C SER A 94 -9.59 -20.49 -2.14
N ARG A 95 -10.65 -20.87 -2.86
CA ARG A 95 -11.49 -19.92 -3.62
C ARG A 95 -12.12 -18.85 -2.74
N LEU A 96 -12.50 -19.20 -1.51
CA LEU A 96 -13.04 -18.23 -0.56
C LEU A 96 -11.96 -17.26 -0.10
N ALA A 97 -10.76 -17.76 0.19
CA ALA A 97 -9.62 -16.92 0.56
C ALA A 97 -9.23 -15.98 -0.58
N ASP A 98 -9.16 -16.50 -1.80
CA ASP A 98 -8.88 -15.73 -3.03
C ASP A 98 -9.96 -14.66 -3.26
N PHE A 99 -11.23 -14.98 -3.04
CA PHE A 99 -12.34 -14.04 -3.17
C PHE A 99 -12.26 -12.91 -2.12
N ILE A 100 -12.04 -13.25 -0.84
CA ILE A 100 -11.94 -12.25 0.22
C ILE A 100 -10.74 -11.33 -0.02
N LEU A 101 -9.59 -11.91 -0.39
CA LEU A 101 -8.39 -11.15 -0.70
C LEU A 101 -8.65 -10.21 -1.89
N GLY A 102 -9.15 -10.75 -3.00
CA GLY A 102 -9.46 -9.95 -4.19
C GLY A 102 -10.49 -8.84 -3.92
N PHE A 103 -11.52 -9.13 -3.13
CA PHE A 103 -12.53 -8.13 -2.76
C PHE A 103 -11.95 -7.00 -1.90
N ALA A 104 -11.10 -7.33 -0.92
CA ALA A 104 -10.43 -6.33 -0.09
C ALA A 104 -9.52 -5.42 -0.93
N GLU A 105 -8.76 -6.00 -1.87
CA GLU A 105 -7.90 -5.25 -2.78
C GLU A 105 -8.71 -4.33 -3.71
N LEU A 106 -9.85 -4.80 -4.23
CA LEU A 106 -10.77 -3.97 -5.02
C LEU A 106 -11.29 -2.76 -4.22
N GLY A 107 -11.58 -2.95 -2.93
CA GLY A 107 -12.01 -1.86 -2.05
C GLY A 107 -10.93 -0.79 -1.88
N TRP A 108 -9.70 -1.19 -1.57
CA TRP A 108 -8.57 -0.27 -1.45
C TRP A 108 -8.23 0.42 -2.76
N TYR A 109 -8.32 -0.30 -3.87
CA TYR A 109 -8.11 0.23 -5.21
C TYR A 109 -9.13 1.31 -5.57
N ALA A 110 -10.42 1.03 -5.35
CA ALA A 110 -11.50 1.98 -5.60
C ALA A 110 -11.36 3.24 -4.75
N TRP A 111 -11.09 3.08 -3.44
CA TRP A 111 -10.90 4.20 -2.52
C TRP A 111 -9.68 5.06 -2.89
N GLY A 112 -8.55 4.44 -3.24
CA GLY A 112 -7.34 5.15 -3.65
C GLY A 112 -7.55 5.94 -4.94
N THR A 113 -8.18 5.33 -5.94
CA THR A 113 -8.50 5.98 -7.23
C THR A 113 -9.45 7.16 -7.05
N ALA A 114 -10.50 6.98 -6.23
CA ALA A 114 -11.44 8.04 -5.90
C ALA A 114 -10.74 9.22 -5.20
N THR A 115 -9.87 8.92 -4.23
CA THR A 115 -9.15 9.94 -3.45
C THR A 115 -8.26 10.81 -4.34
N VAL A 116 -7.51 10.20 -5.28
CA VAL A 116 -6.67 10.95 -6.22
C VAL A 116 -7.50 11.88 -7.11
N ALA A 117 -8.59 11.36 -7.70
CA ALA A 117 -9.45 12.16 -8.57
C ALA A 117 -10.10 13.33 -7.81
N ILE A 118 -10.67 13.07 -6.63
CA ILE A 118 -11.32 14.10 -5.80
C ILE A 118 -10.30 15.14 -5.35
N SER A 119 -9.12 14.72 -4.89
CA SER A 119 -8.06 15.65 -4.46
C SER A 119 -7.59 16.52 -5.62
N LEU A 120 -7.42 15.95 -6.82
CA LEU A 120 -7.00 16.72 -7.99
C LEU A 120 -8.03 17.77 -8.40
N VAL A 121 -9.32 17.39 -8.44
CA VAL A 121 -10.42 18.32 -8.74
C VAL A 121 -10.43 19.48 -7.75
N LYS A 122 -10.25 19.20 -6.46
CA LYS A 122 -10.22 20.22 -5.41
C LYS A 122 -9.00 21.13 -5.49
N ILE A 123 -7.80 20.56 -5.64
CA ILE A 123 -6.54 21.33 -5.65
C ILE A 123 -6.46 22.24 -6.88
N LEU A 124 -6.94 21.78 -8.03
CA LEU A 124 -6.93 22.53 -9.28
C LEU A 124 -8.22 23.35 -9.53
N ALA A 125 -9.15 23.34 -8.58
CA ALA A 125 -10.47 23.99 -8.71
C ALA A 125 -11.21 23.63 -10.03
N LEU A 126 -11.15 22.35 -10.41
CA LEU A 126 -11.81 21.85 -11.62
C LEU A 126 -13.31 21.63 -11.39
N PRO A 127 -14.14 21.57 -12.45
CA PRO A 127 -15.55 21.22 -12.34
C PRO A 127 -15.74 19.83 -11.71
N GLU A 128 -16.68 19.70 -10.77
CA GLU A 128 -16.98 18.42 -10.09
C GLU A 128 -17.40 17.31 -11.06
N ALA A 129 -17.99 17.66 -12.20
CA ALA A 129 -18.34 16.74 -13.26
C ALA A 129 -17.13 15.96 -13.82
N LEU A 130 -15.90 16.47 -13.66
CA LEU A 130 -14.68 15.78 -14.08
C LEU A 130 -14.23 14.69 -13.09
N THR A 131 -14.82 14.59 -11.90
CA THR A 131 -14.40 13.62 -10.89
C THR A 131 -14.52 12.18 -11.41
N VAL A 132 -15.68 11.79 -11.97
CA VAL A 132 -15.91 10.42 -12.47
C VAL A 132 -15.00 10.10 -13.68
N PRO A 133 -14.90 10.96 -14.72
CA PRO A 133 -13.93 10.76 -15.80
C PRO A 133 -12.48 10.61 -15.31
N LEU A 134 -12.06 11.41 -14.33
CA LEU A 134 -10.72 11.31 -13.75
C LEU A 134 -10.52 10.02 -12.96
N MET A 135 -11.54 9.54 -12.22
CA MET A 135 -11.47 8.23 -11.57
C MET A 135 -11.24 7.11 -12.58
N VAL A 136 -11.97 7.11 -13.71
CA VAL A 136 -11.78 6.11 -14.77
C VAL A 136 -10.39 6.23 -15.39
N LEU A 137 -9.94 7.46 -15.69
CA LEU A 137 -8.62 7.72 -16.26
C LEU A 137 -7.49 7.21 -15.35
N PHE A 138 -7.50 7.59 -14.07
CA PHE A 138 -6.49 7.15 -13.12
C PHE A 138 -6.56 5.65 -12.85
N GLY A 139 -7.75 5.07 -12.80
CA GLY A 139 -7.90 3.62 -12.71
C GLY A 139 -7.24 2.90 -13.89
N ILE A 140 -7.45 3.36 -15.13
CA ILE A 140 -6.78 2.76 -16.29
C ILE A 140 -5.26 2.98 -16.20
N LEU A 141 -4.80 4.17 -15.82
CA LEU A 141 -3.38 4.49 -15.70
C LEU A 141 -2.67 3.59 -14.67
N PHE A 142 -3.28 3.36 -13.51
CA PHE A 142 -2.75 2.48 -12.48
C PHE A 142 -2.68 1.03 -12.95
N CYS A 143 -3.71 0.55 -13.66
CA CYS A 143 -3.67 -0.78 -14.28
C CYS A 143 -2.49 -0.91 -15.26
N VAL A 144 -2.20 0.10 -16.07
CA VAL A 144 -1.06 0.07 -17.00
C VAL A 144 0.26 -0.08 -16.24
N THR A 145 0.44 0.63 -15.12
CA THR A 145 1.66 0.46 -14.30
C THR A 145 1.76 -0.92 -13.66
N ALA A 146 0.64 -1.54 -13.30
CA ALA A 146 0.62 -2.90 -12.77
C ALA A 146 1.06 -3.95 -13.81
N LEU A 147 0.84 -3.71 -15.11
CA LEU A 147 1.30 -4.61 -16.18
C LEU A 147 2.83 -4.71 -16.29
N VAL A 148 3.56 -3.73 -15.76
CA VAL A 148 5.05 -3.74 -15.73
C VAL A 148 5.58 -4.76 -14.71
N GLY A 149 4.75 -5.23 -13.78
CA GLY A 149 5.10 -6.23 -12.78
C GLY A 149 6.00 -5.70 -11.67
N TYR A 150 6.72 -6.61 -10.98
CA TYR A 150 7.49 -6.27 -9.78
C TYR A 150 8.57 -5.23 -10.03
N LYS A 151 9.24 -5.28 -11.19
CA LYS A 151 10.28 -4.30 -11.55
C LYS A 151 9.72 -2.87 -11.63
N GLY A 152 8.50 -2.72 -12.14
CA GLY A 152 7.81 -1.44 -12.18
C GLY A 152 7.49 -0.93 -10.78
N LEU A 153 6.97 -1.82 -9.92
CA LEU A 153 6.67 -1.50 -8.52
C LEU A 153 7.95 -1.08 -7.75
N ASP A 154 9.03 -1.84 -7.84
CA ASP A 154 10.31 -1.51 -7.18
C ASP A 154 10.87 -0.16 -7.65
N ALA A 155 10.88 0.10 -8.96
CA ALA A 155 11.34 1.37 -9.50
C ALA A 155 10.48 2.55 -9.02
N LEU A 156 9.15 2.38 -9.02
CA LEU A 156 8.22 3.39 -8.52
C LEU A 156 8.41 3.64 -7.03
N SER A 157 8.52 2.60 -6.21
CA SER A 157 8.72 2.70 -4.76
C SER A 157 10.01 3.45 -4.42
N ARG A 158 11.11 3.23 -5.15
CA ARG A 158 12.38 3.93 -4.93
C ARG A 158 12.28 5.45 -5.10
N VAL A 159 11.34 5.94 -5.90
CA VAL A 159 11.08 7.38 -6.09
C VAL A 159 9.99 7.88 -5.14
N SER A 160 8.88 7.16 -5.06
CA SER A 160 7.71 7.56 -4.27
C SER A 160 8.00 7.60 -2.78
N VAL A 161 8.78 6.64 -2.23
CA VAL A 161 9.08 6.57 -0.80
C VAL A 161 9.84 7.81 -0.31
N PRO A 162 10.98 8.21 -0.91
CA PRO A 162 11.65 9.46 -0.54
C PRO A 162 10.77 10.70 -0.68
N LEU A 163 9.99 10.81 -1.76
CA LEU A 163 9.11 11.96 -1.97
C LEU A 163 8.03 12.06 -0.90
N MET A 164 7.39 10.93 -0.55
CA MET A 164 6.38 10.88 0.51
C MET A 164 6.99 11.20 1.88
N PHE A 165 8.21 10.72 2.16
CA PHE A 165 8.92 11.03 3.39
C PHE A 165 9.21 12.53 3.50
N ILE A 166 9.73 13.16 2.43
CA ILE A 166 9.96 14.60 2.38
C ILE A 166 8.65 15.36 2.61
N LEU A 167 7.57 14.97 1.92
CA LEU A 167 6.26 15.61 2.05
C LEU A 167 5.74 15.52 3.49
N LEU A 168 5.92 14.39 4.15
CA LEU A 168 5.56 14.21 5.57
C LEU A 168 6.35 15.12 6.50
N VAL A 169 7.67 15.17 6.36
CA VAL A 169 8.53 16.02 7.20
C VAL A 169 8.18 17.50 7.00
N VAL A 170 8.00 17.94 5.75
CA VAL A 170 7.56 19.30 5.44
C VAL A 170 6.18 19.59 6.02
N SER A 171 5.23 18.66 5.90
CA SER A 171 3.88 18.83 6.45
C SER A 171 3.91 18.96 7.98
N MET A 172 4.72 18.15 8.67
CA MET A 172 4.90 18.24 10.12
C MET A 172 5.56 19.56 10.54
N TYR A 173 6.58 20.00 9.80
CA TYR A 173 7.24 21.27 10.06
C TYR A 173 6.25 22.43 9.92
N LEU A 174 5.51 22.50 8.81
CA LEU A 174 4.50 23.53 8.59
C LEU A 174 3.41 23.49 9.66
N ALA A 175 2.96 22.31 10.08
CA ALA A 175 1.98 22.16 11.15
C ALA A 175 2.50 22.65 12.51
N ALA A 176 3.80 22.51 12.78
CA ALA A 176 4.42 22.96 14.02
C ALA A 176 4.72 24.47 14.04
N THR A 177 5.05 25.06 12.88
CA THR A 177 5.43 26.48 12.80
C THR A 177 4.28 27.42 12.46
N THR A 178 3.21 26.91 11.84
CA THR A 178 2.03 27.74 11.53
C THR A 178 1.27 27.99 12.83
N PRO A 179 1.17 29.25 13.31
CA PRO A 179 0.35 29.57 14.47
C PRO A 179 -1.09 29.12 14.18
N ALA A 180 -1.71 28.42 15.12
CA ALA A 180 -3.09 27.98 14.98
C ALA A 180 -4.01 29.19 14.77
N ALA A 181 -4.31 29.53 13.52
CA ALA A 181 -5.26 30.56 13.17
C ALA A 181 -6.65 30.07 13.61
N GLY A 182 -7.10 30.56 14.76
CA GLY A 182 -8.50 30.54 15.18
C GLY A 182 -9.07 29.19 15.62
N ARG A 183 -8.75 28.74 16.84
CA ARG A 183 -9.72 28.00 17.65
C ARG A 183 -10.58 29.01 18.43
N ARG A 184 -11.72 29.36 17.85
CA ARG A 184 -12.92 29.78 18.58
C ARG A 184 -14.02 28.80 18.21
#